data_AF-A0A9X5BDD1-F1
#
_entry.id   AF-A0A9X5BDD1-F1
#
_cell.length_a   1.000
_cell.length_b   1.000
_cell.length_c   1.000
_cell.angle_alpha   90.00
_cell.angle_beta   90.00
_cell.angle_gamma   90.00
#
_symmetry.space_group_name_H-M   'P 1'
#
loop_
_entity.id
_entity.type
_entity.pdbx_description
1 polymer ?
#
loop_
_entity_poly.entity_id
_entity_poly.type
_entity_poly.pdbx_seq_one_letter_code
_entity_poly.pdbx_strand_id
1 'polypeptide(L)' 'MFGKKKKTAVVEYDKENWKPVLKCSICNGEQVAGFQNIHTGEFREEILIKGVRELEAFQEKYGIAQIRKIY' A
#
# COMPACT_ATOMS: atom_id res chain seq x y z
N MET A 1 14.21 29.57 -1.34
CA MET A 1 12.76 29.20 -1.42
C MET A 1 12.63 27.71 -1.13
N PHE A 2 12.50 27.32 0.14
CA PHE A 2 12.33 25.92 0.51
C PHE A 2 10.83 25.62 0.55
N GLY A 3 10.32 25.14 -0.59
CA GLY A 3 8.94 24.68 -0.71
C GLY A 3 8.67 23.62 0.34
N LYS A 4 7.98 24.01 1.41
CA LYS A 4 7.34 23.10 2.37
C LYS A 4 6.38 22.24 1.55
N LYS A 5 6.85 21.07 1.10
CA LYS A 5 5.99 20.00 0.60
C LYS A 5 4.97 19.79 1.71
N LYS A 6 3.72 20.18 1.44
CA LYS A 6 2.58 19.92 2.32
C LYS A 6 2.67 18.43 2.66
N LYS A 7 3.08 18.12 3.88
CA LYS A 7 2.98 16.78 4.42
C LYS A 7 1.49 16.58 4.65
N THR A 8 0.75 16.23 3.59
CA THR A 8 -0.46 15.41 3.76
C THR A 8 -0.05 14.34 4.75
N ALA A 9 -0.80 14.17 5.83
CA ALA A 9 -0.43 13.32 6.97
C ALA A 9 -0.28 11.86 6.49
N VAL A 10 0.88 11.56 5.93
CA VAL A 10 1.26 10.24 5.47
C VAL A 10 1.45 9.43 6.74
N VAL A 11 0.62 8.42 6.91
CA VAL A 11 0.79 7.45 7.99
C VAL A 11 2.18 6.86 7.86
N GLU A 12 2.99 7.07 8.88
CA GLU A 12 4.33 6.49 8.94
C GLU A 12 4.19 4.99 9.16
N TYR A 13 4.76 4.21 8.24
CA TYR A 13 4.91 2.77 8.36
C TYR A 13 6.39 2.43 8.28
N ASP A 14 6.75 1.29 8.85
CA ASP A 14 8.13 0.83 8.89
C ASP A 14 8.54 0.29 7.50
N LYS A 15 9.12 1.18 6.68
CA LYS A 15 9.54 0.90 5.30
C LYS A 15 10.71 -0.08 5.19
N GLU A 16 11.41 -0.30 6.30
CA GLU A 16 12.56 -1.21 6.36
C GLU A 16 12.08 -2.65 6.47
N ASN A 17 11.06 -2.92 7.29
CA ASN A 17 10.52 -4.26 7.48
C ASN A 17 9.31 -4.54 6.59
N TRP A 18 8.53 -3.52 6.23
CA TRP A 18 7.24 -3.65 5.55
C TRP A 18 7.24 -2.93 4.21
N LYS A 19 6.97 -3.69 3.14
CA LYS A 19 6.77 -3.14 1.79
C LYS A 19 5.28 -3.15 1.44
N PRO A 20 4.74 -2.07 0.85
CA PRO A 20 3.37 -2.07 0.38
C PRO A 20 3.21 -2.97 -0.84
N VAL A 21 2.24 -3.87 -0.78
CA VAL A 21 1.92 -4.79 -1.88
C VAL A 21 0.40 -4.88 -2.08
N LEU A 22 0.01 -5.10 -3.33
CA LEU A 22 -1.36 -5.35 -3.73
C LEU A 22 -1.49 -6.82 -4.07
N LYS A 23 -2.12 -7.59 -3.19
CA LYS A 23 -2.40 -9.02 -3.42
C LYS A 23 -3.63 -9.15 -4.28
N CYS A 24 -3.48 -9.73 -5.46
CA CYS A 24 -4.54 -9.86 -6.46
C CYS A 24 -4.91 -11.33 -6.57
N SER A 25 -6.07 -11.73 -6.06
CA SER A 25 -6.55 -13.10 -6.17
C SER A 25 -6.88 -13.44 -7.62
N ILE A 26 -6.18 -14.42 -8.17
CA ILE A 26 -6.40 -14.92 -9.53
C ILE A 26 -7.78 -15.59 -9.65
N CYS A 27 -8.26 -16.21 -8.57
CA CYS A 27 -9.50 -17.00 -8.58
C CYS A 27 -10.77 -16.12 -8.57
N ASN A 28 -10.71 -14.93 -7.98
CA ASN A 28 -11.90 -14.12 -7.67
C ASN A 28 -11.82 -12.69 -8.24
N GLY A 29 -10.62 -12.27 -8.68
CA GLY A 29 -10.35 -10.89 -9.08
C GLY A 29 -10.28 -9.90 -7.91
N GLU A 30 -10.40 -10.36 -6.68
CA GLU A 30 -10.31 -9.52 -5.48
C GLU A 30 -8.88 -8.99 -5.29
N GLN A 31 -8.76 -7.69 -5.01
CA GLN A 31 -7.48 -7.05 -4.75
C GLN A 31 -7.44 -6.59 -3.30
N VAL A 32 -6.38 -6.92 -2.56
CA VAL A 32 -6.18 -6.50 -1.18
C VAL A 32 -4.89 -5.71 -1.11
N ALA A 33 -4.98 -4.44 -0.75
CA ALA A 33 -3.80 -3.64 -0.46
C ALA A 33 -3.40 -3.87 0.99
N GLY A 34 -2.10 -4.01 1.18
CA GLY A 34 -1.55 -4.32 2.48
C GLY A 34 -0.04 -4.21 2.48
N PHE A 35 0.56 -4.76 3.52
CA PHE A 35 1.99 -4.74 3.70
C PHE A 35 2.53 -6.14 3.79
N GLN A 36 3.60 -6.41 3.05
CA GLN A 36 4.34 -7.66 3.19
C GLN A 36 5.62 -7.41 3.97
N ASN A 37 5.86 -8.21 5.00
CA ASN A 37 7.11 -8.21 5.71
C ASN A 37 8.22 -8.76 4.79
N ILE A 38 9.32 -8.03 4.64
CA ILE A 38 10.41 -8.44 3.75
C ILE A 38 11.26 -9.59 4.31
N HIS A 39 11.27 -9.77 5.63
CA HIS A 39 12.07 -10.79 6.31
C HIS A 39 11.30 -12.09 6.48
N THR A 40 10.04 -12.00 6.93
CA THR A 40 9.21 -13.18 7.23
C THR A 40 8.29 -13.59 6.07
N GLY A 41 8.03 -12.67 5.12
CA GLY A 41 7.04 -12.88 4.07
C GLY A 41 5.58 -12.74 4.53
N GLU A 42 5.34 -12.43 5.81
CA GLU A 42 3.99 -12.22 6.38
C GLU A 42 3.27 -11.11 5.62
N PHE A 43 2.06 -11.39 5.14
CA PHE A 43 1.21 -10.40 4.49
C PHE A 43 0.15 -9.91 5.47
N ARG A 44 0.13 -8.60 5.72
CA ARG A 44 -0.89 -7.90 6.49
C ARG A 44 -1.87 -7.24 5.55
N GLU A 45 -3.08 -7.74 5.58
CA GLU A 45 -4.23 -7.18 4.87
C GLU A 45 -4.67 -5.90 5.57
N GLU A 46 -4.81 -4.80 4.82
CA GLU A 46 -5.22 -3.54 5.41
C GLU A 46 -6.50 -2.98 4.80
N ILE A 47 -6.64 -3.05 3.48
CA ILE A 47 -7.85 -2.62 2.80
C ILE A 47 -8.13 -3.49 1.58
N LEU A 48 -9.40 -3.90 1.44
CA LEU A 48 -9.89 -4.51 0.21
C LEU A 48 -10.07 -3.42 -0.84
N ILE A 49 -9.42 -3.58 -1.98
CA ILE A 49 -9.48 -2.70 -3.14
C ILE A 49 -10.52 -3.24 -4.10
N LYS A 50 -11.70 -2.60 -4.14
CA LYS A 50 -12.73 -2.90 -5.14
C LYS A 50 -12.63 -2.04 -6.38
N GLY A 51 -11.95 -0.90 -6.30
CA GLY A 51 -11.72 0.00 -7.42
C GLY A 51 -10.55 0.94 -7.24
N VAL A 52 -10.36 1.81 -8.24
CA VAL A 52 -9.23 2.75 -8.30
C VAL A 52 -9.24 3.74 -7.13
N ARG A 53 -10.43 4.15 -6.67
CA ARG A 53 -10.57 5.12 -5.56
C ARG A 53 -9.98 4.60 -4.25
N GLU A 54 -10.21 3.34 -3.92
CA GLU A 54 -9.64 2.73 -2.70
C GLU A 54 -8.13 2.60 -2.82
N LEU A 55 -7.62 2.31 -4.02
CA LEU A 55 -6.20 2.20 -4.28
C LEU A 55 -5.50 3.55 -4.14
N GLU A 56 -6.06 4.61 -4.73
CA GLU A 56 -5.55 5.98 -4.61
C GLU A 56 -5.60 6.45 -3.16
N ALA A 57 -6.68 6.16 -2.43
CA ALA A 57 -6.79 6.48 -1.01
C ALA A 57 -5.70 5.78 -0.18
N PHE A 58 -5.40 4.51 -0.44
CA PHE A 58 -4.30 3.79 0.21
C PHE A 58 -2.93 4.42 -0.13
N GLN A 59 -2.70 4.73 -1.41
CA GLN A 59 -1.47 5.36 -1.86
C GLN A 59 -1.27 6.74 -1.24
N GLU A 60 -2.30 7.57 -1.17
CA GLU A 60 -2.23 8.89 -0.56
C GLU A 60 -2.04 8.81 0.96
N LYS A 61 -2.78 7.90 1.63
CA LYS A 61 -2.71 7.69 3.07
C LYS A 61 -1.31 7.33 3.55
N TYR A 62 -0.58 6.51 2.79
CA TYR A 62 0.78 6.07 3.13
C TYR A 62 1.87 6.75 2.29
N GLY A 63 1.52 7.72 1.44
CA GLY A 63 2.46 8.39 0.54
C GLY A 63 3.20 7.44 -0.38
N ILE A 64 2.53 6.39 -0.85
CA ILE A 64 3.08 5.35 -1.73
C ILE A 64 2.84 5.77 -3.18
N ALA A 65 3.91 6.11 -3.89
CA ALA A 65 3.80 6.47 -5.32
C ALA A 65 3.52 5.26 -6.22
N GLN A 66 4.04 4.09 -5.84
CA GLN A 66 3.89 2.86 -6.62
C GLN A 66 3.71 1.66 -5.67
N ILE A 67 2.67 0.86 -5.90
CA ILE A 67 2.44 -0.37 -5.15
C ILE A 67 2.78 -1.57 -6.02
N ARG A 68 3.47 -2.56 -5.46
CA ARG A 68 3.83 -3.77 -6.20
C ARG A 68 2.65 -4.74 -6.18
N LYS A 69 2.18 -5.15 -7.35
CA LYS A 69 1.14 -6.18 -7.46
C LYS A 69 1.78 -7.57 -7.33
N ILE A 70 1.18 -8.40 -6.49
CA ILE A 70 1.52 -9.82 -6.33
C ILE A 70 0.25 -10.64 -6.62
N TYR A 71 0.43 -11.82 -7.20
CA TYR A 71 -0.65 -12.73 -7.61
C TYR A 71 -0.52 -14.04 -6.86
#